data_AF-A0A9X1IGJ6-F1
#
_entry.id   AF-A0A9X1IGJ6-F1
#
_cell.length_a   1.000
_cell.length_b   1.000
_cell.length_c   1.000
_cell.angle_alpha   90.00
_cell.angle_beta   90.00
_cell.angle_gamma   90.00
#
_symmetry.space_group_name_H-M   'P 1'
#
loop_
_entity.id
_entity.type
_entity.pdbx_description
1 polymer ?
#
loop_
_entity_poly.entity_id
_entity_poly.type
_entity_poly.pdbx_seq_one_letter_code
_entity_poly.pdbx_strand_id
1 'polypeptide(L)'
;MGEGWPVADAAGFLAAWRAAAEGDALLRRQGWHAAVRFAFESDGAAAGFAFGPAPETAAFTLSAPAAVWARALQPLPPRHHHSLFALRMRVPEFALRGEELAFVQHCHLARRVLEIGRWLAMGRAAPVPDSLRPPLEEPETAAITGRYLPVAAEGTAYRIHAEQAGPAGDEGLDLLCLHTAGADGRQFHRLMADRRITRHWRLTAFDLPWHGKSPPPPGATPGDWRLTTERYVQLIMGVVRAAGLRRPVVLGASMSGEICLELALRHPEAFRGIVACEASEHIEGRKTPWADHPQVNQAIFVPEWIEGLMAPHSPAACATDVWWHYSQGGHATFARDIDFYSGEWDARDRVHRIDIARCPLFMLTGEYDYSCTAEHSAATAARIPGARFAMMPGIGHFPFAENPPLFAEHLLPILDRLRTG
;
A
#
# COMPACT_ATOMS: atom_id res chain seq x y z
N MET A 1 -13.67 35.86 -14.79
CA MET A 1 -13.10 34.85 -13.88
C MET A 1 -14.12 33.74 -13.83
N GLY A 2 -13.86 32.65 -14.55
CA GLY A 2 -14.85 31.63 -14.92
C GLY A 2 -15.37 30.84 -13.71
N GLU A 3 -16.63 30.44 -13.81
CA GLU A 3 -17.45 29.84 -12.76
C GLU A 3 -16.85 28.52 -12.23
N GLY A 4 -16.33 28.59 -11.01
CA GLY A 4 -16.17 27.49 -10.08
C GLY A 4 -15.07 26.45 -10.31
N TRP A 5 -14.52 26.27 -11.52
CA TRP A 5 -13.46 25.27 -11.78
C TRP A 5 -12.10 25.91 -12.13
N PRO A 6 -10.96 25.28 -11.77
CA PRO A 6 -9.60 25.82 -11.94
C PRO A 6 -9.07 25.72 -13.38
N VAL A 7 -9.91 26.02 -14.36
CA VAL A 7 -9.59 25.99 -15.80
C VAL A 7 -10.19 27.24 -16.48
N ALA A 8 -9.55 27.70 -17.56
CA ALA A 8 -9.94 28.98 -18.20
C ALA A 8 -11.36 28.96 -18.79
N ASP A 9 -11.75 27.85 -19.42
CA ASP A 9 -13.11 27.58 -19.93
C ASP A 9 -13.74 26.42 -19.13
N ALA A 10 -14.36 26.77 -17.99
CA ALA A 10 -14.99 25.79 -17.10
C ALA A 10 -16.15 25.06 -17.78
N ALA A 11 -17.02 25.76 -18.53
CA ALA A 11 -18.17 25.15 -19.18
C ALA A 11 -17.73 24.14 -20.25
N GLY A 12 -16.77 24.51 -21.10
CA GLY A 12 -16.19 23.64 -22.12
C GLY A 12 -15.48 22.43 -21.51
N PHE A 13 -14.69 22.63 -20.45
CA PHE A 13 -14.03 21.54 -19.72
C PHE A 13 -15.03 20.53 -19.16
N LEU A 14 -16.09 20.99 -18.47
CA LEU A 14 -17.09 20.11 -17.88
C LEU A 14 -17.87 19.32 -18.95
N ALA A 15 -18.16 19.94 -20.09
CA ALA A 15 -18.78 19.25 -21.22
C ALA A 15 -17.85 18.18 -21.82
N ALA A 16 -16.58 18.51 -22.06
CA ALA A 16 -15.59 17.58 -22.57
C ALA A 16 -15.34 16.41 -21.59
N TRP A 17 -15.34 16.69 -20.29
CA TRP A 17 -15.13 15.69 -19.26
C TRP A 17 -16.25 14.65 -19.20
N ARG A 18 -17.52 15.10 -19.26
CA ARG A 18 -18.66 14.19 -19.35
C ARG A 18 -18.61 13.32 -20.62
N ALA A 19 -18.36 13.95 -21.78
CA ALA A 19 -18.29 13.23 -23.05
C ALA A 19 -17.14 12.20 -23.06
N ALA A 20 -15.97 12.54 -22.51
CA ALA A 20 -14.85 11.62 -22.40
C ALA A 20 -15.15 10.45 -21.46
N ALA A 21 -15.81 10.71 -20.33
CA ALA A 21 -16.23 9.65 -19.39
C ALA A 21 -17.27 8.69 -19.99
N GLU A 22 -18.23 9.21 -20.75
CA GLU A 22 -19.23 8.39 -21.45
C GLU A 22 -18.60 7.49 -22.53
N GLY A 23 -17.57 8.00 -23.21
CA GLY A 23 -16.83 7.27 -24.25
C GLY A 23 -15.75 6.30 -23.72
N ASP A 24 -15.35 6.38 -22.45
CA ASP A 24 -14.20 5.63 -21.92
C ASP A 24 -14.47 4.11 -21.85
N ALA A 25 -13.56 3.32 -22.39
CA ALA A 25 -13.73 1.87 -22.47
C ALA A 25 -13.52 1.17 -21.12
N LEU A 26 -12.64 1.71 -20.26
CA LEU A 26 -12.40 1.15 -18.92
C LEU A 26 -13.59 1.40 -18.00
N LEU A 27 -14.15 2.61 -18.00
CA LEU A 27 -15.38 2.92 -17.26
C LEU A 27 -16.54 2.01 -17.66
N ARG A 28 -16.73 1.78 -18.97
CA ARG A 28 -17.77 0.84 -19.45
C ARG A 28 -17.54 -0.59 -18.94
N ARG A 29 -16.29 -1.06 -18.89
CA ARG A 29 -15.95 -2.41 -18.38
C ARG A 29 -16.12 -2.50 -16.86
N GLN A 30 -15.63 -1.51 -16.13
CA GLN A 30 -15.66 -1.47 -14.67
C GLN A 30 -17.06 -1.17 -14.11
N GLY A 31 -17.87 -0.43 -14.86
CA GLY A 31 -19.22 -0.01 -14.50
C GLY A 31 -20.33 -0.89 -15.05
N TRP A 32 -20.01 -2.04 -15.67
CA TRP A 32 -20.99 -2.90 -16.37
C TRP A 32 -22.20 -3.29 -15.52
N HIS A 33 -21.99 -3.52 -14.21
CA HIS A 33 -23.05 -3.85 -13.26
C HIS A 33 -23.37 -2.72 -12.27
N ALA A 34 -22.80 -1.54 -12.47
CA ALA A 34 -23.05 -0.40 -11.59
C ALA A 34 -24.42 0.21 -11.85
N ALA A 35 -25.05 0.72 -10.79
CA ALA A 35 -26.28 1.50 -10.85
C ALA A 35 -26.11 2.69 -9.90
N VAL A 36 -25.42 3.74 -10.37
CA VAL A 36 -25.02 4.85 -9.52
C VAL A 36 -24.96 6.16 -10.30
N ARG A 37 -25.37 7.24 -9.64
CA ARG A 37 -25.11 8.61 -10.06
C ARG A 37 -24.27 9.29 -8.99
N PHE A 38 -23.21 9.98 -9.38
CA PHE A 38 -22.41 10.81 -8.47
C PHE A 38 -21.95 12.08 -9.16
N ALA A 39 -21.45 13.04 -8.39
CA ALA A 39 -20.96 14.30 -8.93
C ALA A 39 -19.60 14.70 -8.34
N PHE A 40 -18.85 15.48 -9.11
CA PHE A 40 -17.74 16.30 -8.64
C PHE A 40 -18.21 17.76 -8.58
N GLU A 41 -17.94 18.46 -7.47
CA GLU A 41 -18.41 19.84 -7.23
C GLU A 41 -17.23 20.76 -6.89
N SER A 42 -17.23 21.95 -7.48
CA SER A 42 -16.27 23.02 -7.19
C SER A 42 -16.97 24.37 -7.16
N ASP A 43 -16.91 25.06 -6.02
CA ASP A 43 -17.48 26.41 -5.78
C ASP A 43 -18.90 26.60 -6.36
N GLY A 44 -19.76 25.61 -6.16
CA GLY A 44 -21.17 25.61 -6.61
C GLY A 44 -21.42 25.08 -8.03
N ALA A 45 -20.39 24.79 -8.80
CA ALA A 45 -20.50 24.17 -10.13
C ALA A 45 -20.24 22.65 -10.05
N ALA A 46 -21.20 21.84 -10.52
CA ALA A 46 -21.14 20.38 -10.44
C ALA A 46 -21.03 19.71 -11.83
N ALA A 47 -20.24 18.64 -11.90
CA ALA A 47 -20.20 17.69 -13.00
C ALA A 47 -20.76 16.34 -12.54
N GLY A 48 -21.95 15.98 -13.03
CA GLY A 48 -22.59 14.70 -12.74
C GLY A 48 -22.20 13.60 -13.72
N PHE A 49 -22.08 12.37 -13.20
CA PHE A 49 -21.77 11.15 -13.93
C PHE A 49 -22.74 10.05 -13.51
N ALA A 50 -23.23 9.27 -14.47
CA ALA A 50 -24.20 8.21 -14.25
C ALA A 50 -23.77 6.91 -14.94
N PHE A 51 -23.93 5.79 -14.24
CA PHE A 51 -23.57 4.46 -14.72
C PHE A 51 -24.75 3.50 -14.51
N GLY A 52 -25.13 2.79 -15.58
CA GLY A 52 -26.27 1.89 -15.59
C GLY A 52 -27.61 2.58 -15.32
N PRO A 53 -28.63 1.86 -14.79
CA PRO A 53 -29.95 2.41 -14.46
C PRO A 53 -29.87 3.24 -13.16
N ALA A 54 -29.13 4.34 -13.21
CA ALA A 54 -28.85 5.20 -12.07
C ALA A 54 -30.08 6.03 -11.65
N PRO A 55 -30.23 6.34 -10.35
CA PRO A 55 -31.27 7.26 -9.86
C PRO A 55 -31.11 8.66 -10.46
N GLU A 56 -32.19 9.46 -10.42
CA GLU A 56 -32.18 10.85 -10.91
C GLU A 56 -31.26 11.75 -10.09
N THR A 57 -31.22 11.54 -8.77
CA THR A 57 -30.36 12.28 -7.84
C THR A 57 -29.01 11.59 -7.66
N ALA A 58 -27.97 12.38 -7.40
CA ALA A 58 -26.65 11.84 -7.09
C ALA A 58 -26.67 11.15 -5.72
N ALA A 59 -26.23 9.90 -5.66
CA ALA A 59 -26.07 9.15 -4.42
C ALA A 59 -24.97 9.75 -3.53
N PHE A 60 -23.89 10.26 -4.15
CA PHE A 60 -22.85 11.00 -3.46
C PHE A 60 -22.22 12.10 -4.33
N THR A 61 -21.59 13.07 -3.67
CA THR A 61 -20.88 14.19 -4.31
C THR A 61 -19.51 14.38 -3.66
N LEU A 62 -18.48 14.50 -4.49
CA LEU A 62 -17.10 14.82 -4.11
C LEU A 62 -16.90 16.33 -4.31
N SER A 63 -16.83 17.08 -3.22
CA SER A 63 -16.84 18.55 -3.22
C SER A 63 -15.54 19.10 -2.65
N ALA A 64 -14.96 20.10 -3.31
CA ALA A 64 -13.83 20.87 -2.79
C ALA A 64 -13.74 22.24 -3.48
N PRO A 65 -13.08 23.25 -2.88
CA PRO A 65 -12.86 24.54 -3.55
C PRO A 65 -12.00 24.41 -4.81
N ALA A 66 -12.11 25.39 -5.74
CA ALA A 66 -11.34 25.37 -6.99
C ALA A 66 -9.82 25.22 -6.76
N ALA A 67 -9.28 25.82 -5.70
CA ALA A 67 -7.85 25.73 -5.36
C ALA A 67 -7.40 24.29 -5.03
N VAL A 68 -8.26 23.47 -4.41
CA VAL A 68 -7.97 22.06 -4.13
C VAL A 68 -8.00 21.25 -5.43
N TRP A 69 -9.02 21.45 -6.25
CA TRP A 69 -9.08 20.81 -7.57
C TRP A 69 -7.92 21.21 -8.48
N ALA A 70 -7.44 22.45 -8.39
CA ALA A 70 -6.30 22.91 -9.18
C ALA A 70 -5.02 22.10 -8.89
N ARG A 71 -4.88 21.61 -7.66
CA ARG A 71 -3.78 20.72 -7.24
C ARG A 71 -4.07 19.27 -7.61
N ALA A 72 -5.29 18.80 -7.38
CA ALA A 72 -5.69 17.41 -7.65
C ALA A 72 -5.71 17.06 -9.14
N LEU A 73 -5.92 18.06 -10.01
CA LEU A 73 -5.95 17.91 -11.48
C LEU A 73 -4.58 18.06 -12.14
N GLN A 74 -3.51 18.29 -11.38
CA GLN A 74 -2.15 18.35 -11.94
C GLN A 74 -1.72 16.99 -12.51
N PRO A 75 -0.80 16.95 -13.49
CA PRO A 75 -0.26 15.70 -14.04
C PRO A 75 0.36 14.80 -12.98
N LEU A 76 1.12 15.42 -12.07
CA LEU A 76 1.70 14.81 -10.88
C LEU A 76 1.19 15.61 -9.68
N PRO A 77 0.03 15.24 -9.12
CA PRO A 77 -0.52 15.97 -7.99
C PRO A 77 0.46 15.97 -6.81
N PRO A 78 0.52 17.05 -6.02
CA PRO A 78 1.35 17.09 -4.82
C PRO A 78 0.86 16.06 -3.80
N ARG A 79 1.71 15.75 -2.81
CA ARG A 79 1.34 14.90 -1.68
C ARG A 79 -0.02 15.32 -1.09
N HIS A 80 -0.81 14.32 -0.69
CA HIS A 80 -2.20 14.44 -0.22
C HIS A 80 -3.27 14.78 -1.27
N HIS A 81 -2.92 15.15 -2.52
CA HIS A 81 -3.88 15.49 -3.58
C HIS A 81 -3.92 14.47 -4.73
N HIS A 82 -3.20 13.37 -4.58
CA HIS A 82 -2.99 12.37 -5.64
C HIS A 82 -4.11 11.34 -5.77
N SER A 83 -4.93 11.12 -4.73
CA SER A 83 -6.08 10.22 -4.78
C SER A 83 -7.28 10.77 -4.00
N LEU A 84 -8.47 10.22 -4.26
CA LEU A 84 -9.70 10.60 -3.55
C LEU A 84 -9.61 10.30 -2.05
N PHE A 85 -8.94 9.21 -1.67
CA PHE A 85 -8.71 8.85 -0.27
C PHE A 85 -7.69 9.75 0.40
N ALA A 86 -6.60 10.10 -0.29
CA ALA A 86 -5.62 11.07 0.21
C ALA A 86 -6.27 12.43 0.49
N LEU A 87 -7.07 12.93 -0.47
CA LEU A 87 -7.85 14.16 -0.33
C LEU A 87 -8.75 14.08 0.91
N ARG A 88 -9.57 13.02 1.00
CA ARG A 88 -10.48 12.80 2.12
C ARG A 88 -9.78 12.75 3.48
N MET A 89 -8.60 12.15 3.55
CA MET A 89 -7.90 11.96 4.81
C MET A 89 -7.09 13.17 5.26
N ARG A 90 -6.60 14.00 4.32
CA ARG A 90 -5.54 14.98 4.59
C ARG A 90 -5.85 16.39 4.09
N VAL A 91 -6.94 16.60 3.38
CA VAL A 91 -7.38 17.92 2.89
C VAL A 91 -8.72 18.27 3.55
N PRO A 92 -8.72 19.09 4.61
CA PRO A 92 -9.94 19.42 5.37
C PRO A 92 -11.06 20.05 4.53
N GLU A 93 -10.71 20.73 3.44
CA GLU A 93 -11.64 21.40 2.53
C GLU A 93 -12.31 20.43 1.55
N PHE A 94 -11.82 19.19 1.43
CA PHE A 94 -12.44 18.15 0.61
C PHE A 94 -13.53 17.43 1.41
N ALA A 95 -14.71 17.30 0.82
CA ALA A 95 -15.85 16.65 1.43
C ALA A 95 -16.47 15.61 0.50
N LEU A 96 -16.74 14.42 1.06
CA LEU A 96 -17.70 13.48 0.52
C LEU A 96 -19.06 13.78 1.15
N ARG A 97 -20.07 14.12 0.35
CA ARG A 97 -21.45 14.35 0.77
C ARG A 97 -22.36 13.27 0.21
N GLY A 98 -23.40 12.87 0.94
CA GLY A 98 -24.35 11.85 0.52
C GLY A 98 -24.06 10.47 1.13
N GLU A 99 -24.38 9.42 0.38
CA GLU A 99 -24.31 8.03 0.85
C GLU A 99 -22.89 7.48 0.80
N GLU A 100 -22.29 7.29 1.98
CA GLU A 100 -20.98 6.68 2.15
C GLU A 100 -20.91 5.27 1.53
N LEU A 101 -21.95 4.45 1.71
CA LEU A 101 -22.02 3.10 1.15
C LEU A 101 -21.94 3.12 -0.38
N ALA A 102 -22.66 4.04 -1.03
CA ALA A 102 -22.63 4.18 -2.47
C ALA A 102 -21.24 4.59 -2.98
N PHE A 103 -20.54 5.47 -2.25
CA PHE A 103 -19.17 5.84 -2.57
C PHE A 103 -18.22 4.64 -2.47
N VAL A 104 -18.22 3.89 -1.38
CA VAL A 104 -17.28 2.76 -1.22
C VAL A 104 -17.54 1.63 -2.21
N GLN A 105 -18.80 1.42 -2.61
CA GLN A 105 -19.17 0.46 -3.67
C GLN A 105 -18.68 0.87 -5.07
N HIS A 106 -18.48 2.17 -5.32
CA HIS A 106 -18.25 2.71 -6.67
C HIS A 106 -17.03 3.65 -6.78
N CYS A 107 -16.17 3.67 -5.76
CA CYS A 107 -15.02 4.58 -5.70
C CYS A 107 -14.02 4.36 -6.84
N HIS A 108 -13.91 3.15 -7.38
CA HIS A 108 -13.10 2.84 -8.56
C HIS A 108 -13.57 3.58 -9.83
N LEU A 109 -14.88 3.76 -9.99
CA LEU A 109 -15.44 4.56 -11.07
C LEU A 109 -15.13 6.05 -10.87
N ALA A 110 -15.29 6.54 -9.64
CA ALA A 110 -14.98 7.93 -9.31
C ALA A 110 -13.49 8.25 -9.50
N ARG A 111 -12.58 7.34 -9.12
CA ARG A 111 -11.14 7.47 -9.41
C ARG A 111 -10.89 7.57 -10.91
N ARG A 112 -11.44 6.66 -11.72
CA ARG A 112 -11.24 6.70 -13.18
C ARG A 112 -11.82 7.97 -13.80
N VAL A 113 -12.97 8.45 -13.33
CA VAL A 113 -13.51 9.75 -13.74
C VAL A 113 -12.54 10.89 -13.41
N LEU A 114 -11.93 10.89 -12.22
CA LEU A 114 -10.91 11.89 -11.85
C LEU A 114 -9.67 11.82 -12.75
N GLU A 115 -9.20 10.62 -13.12
CA GLU A 115 -8.08 10.44 -14.06
C GLU A 115 -8.39 11.01 -15.45
N ILE A 116 -9.60 10.81 -15.96
CA ILE A 116 -10.05 11.44 -17.21
C ILE A 116 -10.01 12.97 -17.06
N GLY A 117 -10.47 13.50 -15.93
CA GLY A 117 -10.41 14.94 -15.64
C GLY A 117 -8.98 15.48 -15.65
N ARG A 118 -8.03 14.76 -15.03
CA ARG A 118 -6.59 15.10 -15.06
C ARG A 118 -6.05 15.12 -16.49
N TRP A 119 -6.40 14.14 -17.31
CA TRP A 119 -5.97 14.08 -18.70
C TRP A 119 -6.41 15.30 -19.51
N LEU A 120 -7.69 15.66 -19.39
CA LEU A 120 -8.26 16.82 -20.09
C LEU A 120 -7.72 18.15 -19.55
N ALA A 121 -7.47 18.25 -18.24
CA ALA A 121 -6.88 19.44 -17.62
C ALA A 121 -5.44 19.72 -18.14
N MET A 122 -4.75 18.70 -18.67
CA MET A 122 -3.48 18.87 -19.40
C MET A 122 -3.64 19.41 -20.83
N GLY A 123 -4.86 19.75 -21.25
CA GLY A 123 -5.16 20.17 -22.62
C GLY A 123 -5.10 19.03 -23.64
N ARG A 124 -5.19 17.77 -23.19
CA ARG A 124 -5.16 16.59 -24.06
C ARG A 124 -6.58 16.14 -24.39
N ALA A 125 -6.78 15.59 -25.59
CA ALA A 125 -8.07 15.05 -26.01
C ALA A 125 -8.18 13.53 -25.74
N ALA A 126 -9.39 12.99 -25.76
CA ALA A 126 -9.62 11.54 -25.75
C ALA A 126 -9.03 10.86 -27.00
N PRO A 127 -8.70 9.55 -26.98
CA PRO A 127 -8.90 8.62 -25.86
C PRO A 127 -7.93 8.86 -24.70
N VAL A 128 -8.41 8.63 -23.47
CA VAL A 128 -7.57 8.68 -22.27
C VAL A 128 -6.84 7.34 -22.13
N PRO A 129 -5.52 7.32 -21.89
CA PRO A 129 -4.80 6.06 -21.69
C PRO A 129 -5.32 5.32 -20.46
N ASP A 130 -5.11 3.99 -20.44
CA ASP A 130 -5.59 3.12 -19.37
C ASP A 130 -4.98 3.48 -18.00
N SER A 131 -3.77 4.04 -18.00
CA SER A 131 -3.12 4.60 -16.82
C SER A 131 -2.40 5.91 -17.15
N LEU A 132 -2.40 6.84 -16.20
CA LEU A 132 -1.58 8.07 -16.25
C LEU A 132 -0.19 7.89 -15.62
N ARG A 133 0.06 6.71 -15.03
CA ARG A 133 1.32 6.37 -14.36
C ARG A 133 2.43 6.13 -15.41
N PRO A 134 3.71 6.37 -15.05
CA PRO A 134 4.81 6.08 -15.96
C PRO A 134 4.91 4.59 -16.29
N PRO A 135 5.47 4.22 -17.46
CA PRO A 135 5.77 2.83 -17.77
C PRO A 135 6.95 2.31 -16.94
N LEU A 136 7.08 0.99 -16.85
CA LEU A 136 8.26 0.31 -16.32
C LEU A 136 8.80 -0.65 -17.38
N GLU A 137 10.12 -0.71 -17.52
CA GLU A 137 10.77 -1.79 -18.26
C GLU A 137 10.65 -3.09 -17.46
N GLU A 138 10.03 -4.11 -18.05
CA GLU A 138 9.81 -5.36 -17.35
C GLU A 138 11.14 -6.03 -16.99
N PRO A 139 11.39 -6.32 -15.69
CA PRO A 139 12.60 -6.98 -15.27
C PRO A 139 12.59 -8.43 -15.73
N GLU A 140 13.77 -9.06 -15.72
CA GLU A 140 13.88 -10.50 -15.92
C GLU A 140 13.01 -11.27 -14.90
N THR A 141 12.43 -12.38 -15.35
CA THR A 141 11.66 -13.24 -14.45
C THR A 141 12.58 -13.79 -13.35
N ALA A 142 12.23 -13.52 -12.09
CA ALA A 142 12.94 -14.04 -10.94
C ALA A 142 12.89 -15.58 -10.90
N ALA A 143 14.02 -16.22 -10.66
CA ALA A 143 14.09 -17.66 -10.39
C ALA A 143 13.65 -17.93 -8.94
N ILE A 144 12.33 -17.98 -8.72
CA ILE A 144 11.73 -18.15 -7.39
C ILE A 144 11.43 -19.62 -7.13
N THR A 145 11.82 -20.10 -5.94
CA THR A 145 11.42 -21.41 -5.43
C THR A 145 10.51 -21.25 -4.22
N GLY A 146 9.33 -21.89 -4.24
CA GLY A 146 8.37 -21.89 -3.14
C GLY A 146 8.35 -23.21 -2.36
N ARG A 147 8.15 -23.15 -1.04
CA ARG A 147 7.91 -24.32 -0.19
C ARG A 147 7.02 -23.98 1.01
N TYR A 148 6.44 -25.00 1.63
CA TYR A 148 5.77 -24.85 2.92
C TYR A 148 6.74 -25.13 4.08
N LEU A 149 6.69 -24.27 5.09
CA LEU A 149 7.43 -24.36 6.34
C LEU A 149 6.47 -24.70 7.48
N PRO A 150 6.78 -25.73 8.30
CA PRO A 150 6.05 -25.96 9.53
C PRO A 150 6.45 -24.92 10.58
N VAL A 151 5.49 -24.13 11.04
CA VAL A 151 5.72 -23.08 12.05
C VAL A 151 4.69 -23.23 13.16
N ALA A 152 5.10 -23.06 14.42
CA ALA A 152 4.19 -23.04 15.55
C ALA A 152 4.18 -21.65 16.20
N ALA A 153 2.99 -21.14 16.50
CA ALA A 153 2.79 -19.92 17.28
C ALA A 153 1.57 -20.09 18.19
N GLU A 154 1.72 -19.71 19.46
CA GLU A 154 0.70 -19.78 20.52
C GLU A 154 0.04 -21.18 20.61
N GLY A 155 0.85 -22.23 20.54
CA GLY A 155 0.38 -23.62 20.58
C GLY A 155 -0.32 -24.12 19.31
N THR A 156 -0.47 -23.28 18.28
CA THR A 156 -1.09 -23.64 17.00
C THR A 156 -0.03 -23.93 15.94
N ALA A 157 -0.20 -25.02 15.20
CA ALA A 157 0.65 -25.37 14.07
C ALA A 157 0.12 -24.77 12.75
N TYR A 158 1.00 -24.10 12.02
CA TYR A 158 0.74 -23.43 10.76
C TYR A 158 1.59 -24.04 9.64
N ARG A 159 1.00 -24.07 8.44
CA ARG A 159 1.72 -24.32 7.19
C ARG A 159 1.98 -22.97 6.53
N ILE A 160 3.21 -22.48 6.64
CA ILE A 160 3.59 -21.17 6.11
C ILE A 160 4.23 -21.35 4.74
N HIS A 161 3.61 -20.82 3.70
CA HIS A 161 4.22 -20.75 2.39
C HIS A 161 5.34 -19.69 2.40
N ALA A 162 6.52 -20.05 1.90
CA ALA A 162 7.64 -19.16 1.74
C ALA A 162 8.28 -19.32 0.36
N GLU A 163 8.70 -18.20 -0.22
CA GLU A 163 9.34 -18.09 -1.51
C GLU A 163 10.75 -17.54 -1.34
N GLN A 164 11.69 -18.07 -2.11
CA GLN A 164 13.10 -17.67 -2.06
C GLN A 164 13.67 -17.42 -3.45
N ALA A 165 14.52 -16.41 -3.55
CA ALA A 165 15.34 -16.09 -4.72
C ALA A 165 16.70 -15.52 -4.29
N GLY A 166 17.74 -15.73 -5.10
CA GLY A 166 19.12 -15.32 -4.82
C GLY A 166 20.07 -16.51 -4.67
N PRO A 167 21.27 -16.31 -4.09
CA PRO A 167 22.31 -17.32 -4.05
C PRO A 167 21.90 -18.53 -3.20
N ALA A 168 22.31 -19.72 -3.62
CA ALA A 168 22.06 -20.95 -2.87
C ALA A 168 23.06 -21.11 -1.72
N GLY A 169 22.70 -21.91 -0.71
CA GLY A 169 23.62 -22.32 0.36
C GLY A 169 24.20 -21.14 1.16
N ASP A 170 25.52 -21.14 1.34
CA ASP A 170 26.24 -20.18 2.19
C ASP A 170 26.82 -19.01 1.38
N GLU A 171 26.52 -18.93 0.08
CA GLU A 171 27.09 -17.94 -0.85
C GLU A 171 26.44 -16.55 -0.75
N GLY A 172 25.29 -16.44 -0.08
CA GLY A 172 24.55 -15.19 0.10
C GLY A 172 24.13 -14.95 1.56
N LEU A 173 23.95 -13.68 1.91
CA LEU A 173 23.36 -13.26 3.18
C LEU A 173 21.83 -13.33 3.11
N ASP A 174 21.17 -13.61 4.23
CA ASP A 174 19.71 -13.72 4.26
C ASP A 174 19.04 -12.35 4.40
N LEU A 175 18.02 -12.11 3.56
CA LEU A 175 17.09 -10.99 3.63
C LEU A 175 15.66 -11.54 3.80
N LEU A 176 15.08 -11.37 4.98
CA LEU A 176 13.70 -11.77 5.30
C LEU A 176 12.75 -10.62 4.99
N CYS A 177 11.80 -10.87 4.10
CA CYS A 177 10.84 -9.90 3.59
C CYS A 177 9.44 -10.15 4.17
N LEU A 178 8.82 -9.11 4.75
CA LEU A 178 7.52 -9.18 5.42
C LEU A 178 6.47 -8.35 4.66
N HIS A 179 5.42 -8.98 4.15
CA HIS A 179 4.37 -8.29 3.38
C HIS A 179 3.53 -7.32 4.23
N THR A 180 2.83 -6.40 3.56
CA THR A 180 1.91 -5.45 4.20
C THR A 180 0.55 -6.08 4.50
N ALA A 181 -0.31 -5.35 5.22
CA ALA A 181 -1.66 -5.81 5.61
C ALA A 181 -2.45 -6.31 4.40
N GLY A 182 -3.09 -7.47 4.50
CA GLY A 182 -3.92 -8.10 3.46
C GLY A 182 -3.20 -8.52 2.18
N ALA A 183 -1.88 -8.44 2.13
CA ALA A 183 -1.05 -8.83 0.99
C ALA A 183 -0.33 -10.16 1.24
N ASP A 184 0.64 -10.49 0.40
CA ASP A 184 1.45 -11.71 0.50
C ASP A 184 2.84 -11.51 -0.12
N GLY A 185 3.65 -12.57 -0.15
CA GLY A 185 5.04 -12.55 -0.59
C GLY A 185 5.25 -12.06 -2.04
N ARG A 186 4.21 -12.02 -2.88
CA ARG A 186 4.30 -11.51 -4.26
C ARG A 186 4.71 -10.06 -4.35
N GLN A 187 4.52 -9.28 -3.28
CA GLN A 187 5.00 -7.90 -3.19
C GLN A 187 6.53 -7.75 -3.37
N PHE A 188 7.29 -8.83 -3.20
CA PHE A 188 8.75 -8.82 -3.30
C PHE A 188 9.28 -9.39 -4.62
N HIS A 189 8.41 -9.87 -5.52
CA HIS A 189 8.84 -10.57 -6.74
C HIS A 189 9.76 -9.73 -7.64
N ARG A 190 9.49 -8.42 -7.77
CA ARG A 190 10.34 -7.52 -8.56
C ARG A 190 11.68 -7.23 -7.87
N LEU A 191 11.76 -7.24 -6.54
CA LEU A 191 13.05 -7.21 -5.83
C LEU A 191 13.81 -8.54 -5.94
N MET A 192 13.09 -9.67 -5.95
CA MET A 192 13.65 -11.00 -6.21
C MET A 192 14.19 -11.15 -7.64
N ALA A 193 13.74 -10.30 -8.56
CA ALA A 193 14.27 -10.20 -9.93
C ALA A 193 15.52 -9.31 -10.02
N ASP A 194 15.75 -8.41 -9.05
CA ASP A 194 16.83 -7.43 -9.14
C ASP A 194 18.20 -8.08 -8.85
N ARG A 195 19.02 -8.21 -9.88
CA ARG A 195 20.37 -8.79 -9.79
C ARG A 195 21.35 -7.95 -8.98
N ARG A 196 21.09 -6.67 -8.79
CA ARG A 196 21.89 -5.81 -7.90
C ARG A 196 21.77 -6.26 -6.45
N ILE A 197 20.61 -6.82 -6.09
CA ILE A 197 20.33 -7.38 -4.76
C ILE A 197 20.65 -8.87 -4.71
N THR A 198 20.05 -9.66 -5.61
CA THR A 198 20.11 -11.13 -5.60
C THR A 198 21.47 -11.73 -5.95
N ARG A 199 22.47 -10.91 -6.30
CA ARG A 199 23.87 -11.36 -6.41
C ARG A 199 24.54 -11.63 -5.06
N HIS A 200 24.06 -11.02 -3.98
CA HIS A 200 24.67 -11.15 -2.64
C HIS A 200 23.66 -11.54 -1.56
N TRP A 201 22.37 -11.33 -1.82
CA TRP A 201 21.31 -11.54 -0.85
C TRP A 201 20.35 -12.62 -1.32
N ARG A 202 20.07 -13.58 -0.46
CA ARG A 202 18.98 -14.53 -0.61
C ARG A 202 17.74 -13.94 0.06
N LEU A 203 16.78 -13.53 -0.77
CA LEU A 203 15.49 -13.03 -0.29
C LEU A 203 14.63 -14.21 0.09
N THR A 204 13.96 -14.11 1.23
CA THR A 204 12.92 -15.03 1.70
C THR A 204 11.68 -14.21 2.03
N ALA A 205 10.61 -14.34 1.25
CA ALA A 205 9.30 -13.80 1.61
C ALA A 205 8.41 -14.94 2.08
N PHE A 206 7.55 -14.69 3.05
CA PHE A 206 6.56 -15.68 3.48
C PHE A 206 5.19 -15.06 3.60
N ASP A 207 4.15 -15.87 3.44
CA ASP A 207 2.78 -15.46 3.58
C ASP A 207 2.34 -15.75 5.02
N LEU A 208 1.80 -14.76 5.74
CA LEU A 208 1.20 -15.00 7.06
C LEU A 208 0.05 -16.04 6.94
N PRO A 209 -0.33 -16.73 8.03
CA PRO A 209 -1.54 -17.54 8.00
C PRO A 209 -2.72 -16.73 7.44
N TRP A 210 -3.58 -17.36 6.63
CA TRP A 210 -4.71 -16.70 5.93
C TRP A 210 -4.35 -15.80 4.74
N HIS A 211 -3.07 -15.74 4.34
CA HIS A 211 -2.60 -14.90 3.24
C HIS A 211 -2.02 -15.73 2.12
N GLY A 212 -2.15 -15.24 0.88
CA GLY A 212 -1.55 -15.84 -0.30
C GLY A 212 -1.75 -17.35 -0.36
N LYS A 213 -0.65 -18.09 -0.28
CA LYS A 213 -0.62 -19.55 -0.32
C LYS A 213 -0.57 -20.19 1.08
N SER A 214 -0.49 -19.42 2.15
CA SER A 214 -0.56 -19.91 3.55
C SER A 214 -2.01 -20.11 3.99
N PRO A 215 -2.48 -21.36 4.15
CA PRO A 215 -3.86 -21.60 4.54
C PRO A 215 -4.13 -21.25 6.02
N PRO A 216 -5.40 -21.12 6.41
CA PRO A 216 -5.82 -21.17 7.80
C PRO A 216 -5.31 -22.45 8.50
N PRO A 217 -5.10 -22.43 9.83
CA PRO A 217 -4.75 -23.65 10.56
C PRO A 217 -5.93 -24.64 10.57
N PRO A 218 -5.67 -25.94 10.76
CA PRO A 218 -6.73 -26.95 10.86
C PRO A 218 -7.77 -26.60 11.93
N GLY A 219 -9.05 -26.73 11.60
CA GLY A 219 -10.17 -26.44 12.52
C GLY A 219 -10.56 -24.97 12.62
N ALA A 220 -9.91 -24.07 11.89
CA ALA A 220 -10.27 -22.65 11.87
C ALA A 220 -11.58 -22.38 11.09
N THR A 221 -12.33 -21.37 11.54
CA THR A 221 -13.56 -20.89 10.89
C THR A 221 -13.25 -19.66 10.04
N PRO A 222 -13.83 -19.51 8.83
CA PRO A 222 -13.67 -18.32 8.00
C PRO A 222 -13.86 -17.02 8.78
N GLY A 223 -12.85 -16.13 8.73
CA GLY A 223 -12.86 -14.86 9.46
C GLY A 223 -12.23 -14.89 10.87
N ASP A 224 -11.73 -16.04 11.32
CA ASP A 224 -11.08 -16.19 12.65
C ASP A 224 -9.69 -15.54 12.72
N TRP A 225 -9.12 -15.12 11.59
CA TRP A 225 -7.78 -14.51 11.58
C TRP A 225 -7.70 -13.32 12.54
N ARG A 226 -6.70 -13.32 13.41
CA ARG A 226 -6.37 -12.17 14.27
C ARG A 226 -4.84 -12.08 14.31
N LEU A 227 -4.31 -10.88 14.15
CA LEU A 227 -2.89 -10.64 14.31
C LEU A 227 -2.66 -9.93 15.64
N THR A 228 -1.80 -10.50 16.47
CA THR A 228 -1.33 -9.90 17.73
C THR A 228 0.17 -9.79 17.68
N THR A 229 0.74 -8.90 18.49
CA THR A 229 2.19 -8.73 18.57
C THR A 229 2.90 -10.05 18.88
N GLU A 230 2.38 -10.82 19.85
CA GLU A 230 3.00 -12.10 20.23
C GLU A 230 2.93 -13.14 19.11
N ARG A 231 1.75 -13.29 18.48
CA ARG A 231 1.59 -14.20 17.34
C ARG A 231 2.53 -13.83 16.20
N TYR A 232 2.62 -12.54 15.89
CA TYR A 232 3.43 -12.08 14.76
C TYR A 232 4.92 -12.33 15.01
N VAL A 233 5.44 -12.00 16.21
CA VAL A 233 6.82 -12.31 16.60
C VAL A 233 7.09 -13.82 16.52
N GLN A 234 6.21 -14.67 17.08
CA GLN A 234 6.41 -16.12 17.07
C GLN A 234 6.39 -16.71 15.65
N LEU A 235 5.50 -16.22 14.79
CA LEU A 235 5.45 -16.62 13.38
C LEU A 235 6.76 -16.25 12.66
N ILE A 236 7.24 -15.01 12.80
CA ILE A 236 8.49 -14.55 12.18
C ILE A 236 9.68 -15.38 12.66
N MET A 237 9.84 -15.53 13.98
CA MET A 237 10.94 -16.30 14.56
C MET A 237 10.85 -17.79 14.20
N GLY A 238 9.63 -18.32 14.05
CA GLY A 238 9.39 -19.65 13.54
C GLY A 238 9.82 -19.82 12.08
N VAL A 239 9.52 -18.86 11.22
CA VAL A 239 10.00 -18.83 9.82
C VAL A 239 11.52 -18.74 9.77
N VAL A 240 12.16 -17.86 10.56
CA VAL A 240 13.62 -17.76 10.65
C VAL A 240 14.25 -19.13 10.93
N ARG A 241 13.72 -19.87 11.92
CA ARG A 241 14.20 -21.22 12.25
C ARG A 241 13.90 -22.23 11.14
N ALA A 242 12.65 -22.31 10.69
CA ALA A 242 12.20 -23.34 9.75
C ALA A 242 12.81 -23.17 8.34
N ALA A 243 13.11 -21.94 7.93
CA ALA A 243 13.80 -21.65 6.69
C ALA A 243 15.34 -21.71 6.82
N GLY A 244 15.88 -21.88 8.04
CA GLY A 244 17.32 -21.96 8.29
C GLY A 244 18.05 -20.63 8.09
N LEU A 245 17.39 -19.50 8.30
CA LEU A 245 17.97 -18.17 8.08
C LEU A 245 18.97 -17.85 9.20
N ARG A 246 20.15 -17.37 8.84
CA ARG A 246 21.24 -17.06 9.78
C ARG A 246 21.40 -15.56 9.93
N ARG A 247 20.84 -15.02 11.01
CA ARG A 247 20.82 -13.59 11.33
C ARG A 247 20.43 -12.74 10.11
N PRO A 248 19.23 -12.94 9.54
CA PRO A 248 18.82 -12.20 8.35
C PRO A 248 18.79 -10.70 8.62
N VAL A 249 18.91 -9.91 7.56
CA VAL A 249 18.31 -8.57 7.56
C VAL A 249 16.80 -8.75 7.44
N VAL A 250 16.00 -8.04 8.24
CA VAL A 250 14.54 -8.05 8.07
C VAL A 250 14.08 -6.75 7.44
N LEU A 251 13.18 -6.87 6.46
CA LEU A 251 12.59 -5.78 5.70
C LEU A 251 11.07 -5.91 5.74
N GLY A 252 10.38 -4.86 6.19
CA GLY A 252 8.93 -4.80 6.22
C GLY A 252 8.41 -3.37 6.04
N ALA A 253 7.15 -3.21 5.66
CA ALA A 253 6.45 -1.93 5.57
C ALA A 253 5.11 -1.97 6.32
N SER A 254 4.62 -0.81 6.77
CA SER A 254 3.28 -0.70 7.39
C SER A 254 3.21 -1.57 8.67
N MET A 255 2.22 -2.47 8.79
CA MET A 255 2.16 -3.44 9.89
C MET A 255 3.47 -4.21 10.10
N SER A 256 4.17 -4.53 9.01
CA SER A 256 5.41 -5.28 9.08
C SER A 256 6.63 -4.38 9.31
N GLY A 257 6.49 -3.07 9.12
CA GLY A 257 7.42 -2.07 9.61
C GLY A 257 7.34 -1.89 11.13
N GLU A 258 6.13 -1.87 11.69
CA GLU A 258 5.91 -1.81 13.14
C GLU A 258 6.43 -3.06 13.87
N ILE A 259 6.14 -4.26 13.35
CA ILE A 259 6.70 -5.48 13.94
C ILE A 259 8.23 -5.52 13.81
N CYS A 260 8.83 -4.87 12.81
CA CYS A 260 10.29 -4.74 12.73
C CYS A 260 10.85 -3.95 13.93
N LEU A 261 10.16 -2.90 14.39
CA LEU A 261 10.54 -2.17 15.60
C LEU A 261 10.39 -3.06 16.85
N GLU A 262 9.36 -3.92 16.89
CA GLU A 262 9.20 -4.91 17.96
C GLU A 262 10.34 -5.93 18.01
N LEU A 263 10.76 -6.43 16.84
CA LEU A 263 11.88 -7.35 16.72
C LEU A 263 13.19 -6.70 17.18
N ALA A 264 13.39 -5.40 16.88
CA ALA A 264 14.53 -4.63 17.37
C ALA A 264 14.54 -4.54 18.90
N LEU A 265 13.38 -4.46 19.54
CA LEU A 265 13.23 -4.42 21.00
C LEU A 265 13.50 -5.79 21.64
N ARG A 266 12.90 -6.86 21.11
CA ARG A 266 12.86 -8.18 21.79
C ARG A 266 13.94 -9.14 21.35
N HIS A 267 14.39 -9.07 20.10
CA HIS A 267 15.26 -10.07 19.48
C HIS A 267 16.41 -9.46 18.66
N PRO A 268 17.09 -8.39 19.12
CA PRO A 268 18.10 -7.71 18.31
C PRO A 268 19.28 -8.63 17.92
N GLU A 269 19.60 -9.65 18.70
CA GLU A 269 20.64 -10.65 18.38
C GLU A 269 20.26 -11.57 17.22
N ALA A 270 18.97 -11.76 16.96
CA ALA A 270 18.49 -12.65 15.91
C ALA A 270 18.64 -12.07 14.50
N PHE A 271 18.98 -10.77 14.38
CA PHE A 271 19.05 -10.08 13.10
C PHE A 271 20.42 -9.42 12.90
N ARG A 272 20.80 -9.28 11.62
CA ARG A 272 21.99 -8.52 11.20
C ARG A 272 21.68 -7.03 11.08
N GLY A 273 20.44 -6.70 10.78
CA GLY A 273 19.93 -5.34 10.67
C GLY A 273 18.44 -5.34 10.36
N ILE A 274 17.82 -4.19 10.57
CA ILE A 274 16.38 -4.00 10.42
C ILE A 274 16.14 -2.81 9.49
N VAL A 275 15.32 -3.03 8.46
CA VAL A 275 14.82 -1.99 7.57
C VAL A 275 13.30 -1.90 7.77
N ALA A 276 12.88 -0.93 8.57
CA ALA A 276 11.49 -0.69 8.90
C ALA A 276 10.93 0.43 8.01
N CYS A 277 10.18 0.07 6.97
CA CYS A 277 9.52 1.02 6.10
C CYS A 277 8.13 1.42 6.64
N GLU A 278 7.67 2.63 6.34
CA GLU A 278 6.31 3.11 6.68
C GLU A 278 5.89 2.79 8.13
N ALA A 279 6.83 2.96 9.07
CA ALA A 279 6.71 2.54 10.46
C ALA A 279 6.73 3.75 11.41
N SER A 280 5.90 3.70 12.44
CA SER A 280 5.85 4.66 13.55
C SER A 280 5.87 3.86 14.86
N GLU A 281 5.96 4.51 16.01
CA GLU A 281 5.78 3.90 17.33
C GLU A 281 4.31 3.62 17.68
N HIS A 282 3.39 4.21 16.93
CA HIS A 282 1.96 3.97 16.97
C HIS A 282 1.29 4.62 15.76
N ILE A 283 0.26 3.96 15.21
CA ILE A 283 -0.63 4.47 14.17
C ILE A 283 -2.08 4.29 14.62
N GLU A 284 -2.93 5.26 14.29
CA GLU A 284 -4.36 5.23 14.61
C GLU A 284 -5.25 5.69 13.45
N GLY A 285 -6.55 5.44 13.58
CA GLY A 285 -7.56 5.91 12.63
C GLY A 285 -7.42 5.35 11.20
N ARG A 286 -6.77 4.18 11.03
CA ARG A 286 -6.67 3.49 9.72
C ARG A 286 -7.70 2.37 9.55
N LYS A 287 -8.44 2.03 10.61
CA LYS A 287 -9.52 1.04 10.56
C LYS A 287 -10.57 1.47 9.53
N THR A 288 -10.88 0.57 8.60
CA THR A 288 -11.90 0.79 7.58
C THR A 288 -13.01 -0.24 7.75
N PRO A 289 -14.19 0.14 8.29
CA PRO A 289 -15.29 -0.79 8.52
C PRO A 289 -15.90 -1.33 7.22
N TRP A 290 -15.49 -0.79 6.07
CA TRP A 290 -15.96 -1.19 4.75
C TRP A 290 -15.18 -2.36 4.15
N ALA A 291 -14.00 -2.68 4.69
CA ALA A 291 -13.14 -3.72 4.13
C ALA A 291 -13.68 -5.15 4.33
N ASP A 292 -14.56 -5.38 5.30
CA ASP A 292 -15.25 -6.65 5.55
C ASP A 292 -16.77 -6.53 5.62
N HIS A 293 -17.33 -5.39 5.16
CA HIS A 293 -18.76 -5.13 5.18
C HIS A 293 -19.52 -6.01 4.15
N PRO A 294 -20.63 -6.67 4.52
CA PRO A 294 -21.31 -7.64 3.65
C PRO A 294 -21.93 -7.04 2.38
N GLN A 295 -22.19 -5.73 2.37
CA GLN A 295 -22.70 -5.01 1.19
C GLN A 295 -21.59 -4.41 0.31
N VAL A 296 -20.31 -4.60 0.66
CA VAL A 296 -19.17 -4.07 -0.07
C VAL A 296 -18.37 -5.23 -0.65
N ASN A 297 -18.11 -5.18 -1.95
CA ASN A 297 -17.22 -6.16 -2.56
C ASN A 297 -15.77 -5.84 -2.17
N GLN A 298 -15.24 -6.58 -1.20
CA GLN A 298 -13.87 -6.41 -0.71
C GLN A 298 -12.82 -6.54 -1.83
N ALA A 299 -13.07 -7.38 -2.85
CA ALA A 299 -12.16 -7.59 -3.97
C ALA A 299 -12.13 -6.40 -4.96
N ILE A 300 -12.96 -5.37 -4.74
CA ILE A 300 -12.93 -4.10 -5.45
C ILE A 300 -12.50 -2.98 -4.48
N PHE A 301 -13.15 -2.87 -3.32
CA PHE A 301 -12.92 -1.77 -2.40
C PHE A 301 -11.52 -1.79 -1.77
N VAL A 302 -11.04 -2.95 -1.31
CA VAL A 302 -9.69 -3.03 -0.70
C VAL A 302 -8.60 -2.65 -1.70
N PRO A 303 -8.48 -3.26 -2.90
CA PRO A 303 -7.44 -2.86 -3.83
C PRO A 303 -7.58 -1.40 -4.33
N GLU A 304 -8.80 -0.85 -4.35
CA GLU A 304 -9.03 0.57 -4.67
C GLU A 304 -8.57 1.50 -3.53
N TRP A 305 -8.80 1.13 -2.26
CA TRP A 305 -8.23 1.83 -1.11
C TRP A 305 -6.70 1.84 -1.14
N ILE A 306 -6.10 0.71 -1.53
CA ILE A 306 -4.66 0.51 -1.67
C ILE A 306 -4.10 1.29 -2.85
N GLU A 307 -4.82 1.36 -3.98
CA GLU A 307 -4.45 2.24 -5.10
C GLU A 307 -4.21 3.65 -4.61
N GLY A 308 -5.14 4.15 -3.80
CA GLY A 308 -5.12 5.51 -3.31
C GLY A 308 -3.87 5.87 -2.53
N LEU A 309 -3.22 4.88 -1.88
CA LEU A 309 -2.01 4.99 -1.05
C LEU A 309 -0.71 4.97 -1.85
N MET A 310 -0.76 4.65 -3.15
CA MET A 310 0.43 4.65 -4.01
C MET A 310 0.75 6.04 -4.55
N ALA A 311 2.04 6.36 -4.69
CA ALA A 311 2.48 7.61 -5.30
C ALA A 311 2.09 7.67 -6.80
N PRO A 312 1.80 8.85 -7.37
CA PRO A 312 1.54 8.97 -8.82
C PRO A 312 2.76 8.62 -9.70
N HIS A 313 3.96 8.59 -9.12
CA HIS A 313 5.21 8.19 -9.75
C HIS A 313 5.36 6.67 -9.87
N SER A 314 4.56 5.88 -9.14
CA SER A 314 4.65 4.42 -9.14
C SER A 314 4.24 3.88 -10.51
N PRO A 315 5.08 3.05 -11.16
CA PRO A 315 4.81 2.61 -12.53
C PRO A 315 3.52 1.84 -12.71
N ALA A 316 2.92 1.96 -13.90
CA ALA A 316 1.60 1.39 -14.22
C ALA A 316 1.53 -0.14 -14.00
N ALA A 317 2.57 -0.87 -14.42
CA ALA A 317 2.63 -2.33 -14.25
C ALA A 317 2.67 -2.72 -12.76
N CYS A 318 3.50 -2.05 -11.96
CA CYS A 318 3.59 -2.27 -10.51
C CYS A 318 2.27 -1.94 -9.80
N ALA A 319 1.65 -0.80 -10.14
CA ALA A 319 0.36 -0.44 -9.57
C ALA A 319 -0.74 -1.46 -9.90
N THR A 320 -0.70 -2.03 -11.12
CA THR A 320 -1.61 -3.10 -11.53
C THR A 320 -1.36 -4.39 -10.74
N ASP A 321 -0.10 -4.78 -10.56
CA ASP A 321 0.28 -5.95 -9.75
C ASP A 321 -0.19 -5.79 -8.30
N VAL A 322 0.05 -4.61 -7.69
CA VAL A 322 -0.42 -4.29 -6.34
C VAL A 322 -1.94 -4.41 -6.26
N TRP A 323 -2.68 -3.76 -7.17
CA TRP A 323 -4.14 -3.84 -7.20
C TRP A 323 -4.63 -5.30 -7.32
N TRP A 324 -4.02 -6.07 -8.22
CA TRP A 324 -4.34 -7.48 -8.43
C TRP A 324 -4.07 -8.35 -7.20
N HIS A 325 -2.94 -8.18 -6.52
CA HIS A 325 -2.63 -8.94 -5.31
C HIS A 325 -3.67 -8.70 -4.22
N TYR A 326 -4.04 -7.45 -4.00
CA TYR A 326 -5.03 -7.07 -3.00
C TYR A 326 -6.46 -7.51 -3.35
N SER A 327 -6.79 -7.66 -4.64
CA SER A 327 -8.10 -8.20 -5.05
C SER A 327 -8.26 -9.69 -4.75
N GLN A 328 -7.19 -10.39 -4.37
CA GLN A 328 -7.18 -11.84 -4.06
C GLN A 328 -7.15 -12.13 -2.55
N GLY A 329 -7.29 -11.12 -1.69
CA GLY A 329 -7.24 -11.28 -0.24
C GLY A 329 -8.36 -12.16 0.33
N GLY A 330 -8.04 -12.89 1.42
CA GLY A 330 -9.02 -13.68 2.18
C GLY A 330 -10.07 -12.79 2.86
N HIS A 331 -11.25 -13.38 3.13
CA HIS A 331 -12.33 -12.66 3.82
C HIS A 331 -11.87 -12.10 5.17
N ALA A 332 -12.10 -10.80 5.37
CA ALA A 332 -11.72 -10.02 6.54
C ALA A 332 -10.21 -9.95 6.84
N THR A 333 -9.34 -10.66 6.12
CA THR A 333 -7.91 -10.73 6.39
C THR A 333 -7.26 -9.34 6.50
N PHE A 334 -7.51 -8.47 5.50
CA PHE A 334 -7.03 -7.09 5.52
C PHE A 334 -7.51 -6.32 6.76
N ALA A 335 -8.80 -6.40 7.09
CA ALA A 335 -9.36 -5.69 8.25
C ALA A 335 -8.69 -6.13 9.57
N ARG A 336 -8.36 -7.42 9.71
CA ARG A 336 -7.74 -7.98 10.91
C ARG A 336 -6.25 -7.67 11.03
N ASP A 337 -5.56 -7.47 9.92
CA ASP A 337 -4.22 -6.91 9.91
C ASP A 337 -4.22 -5.42 10.27
N ILE A 338 -5.24 -4.68 9.81
CA ILE A 338 -5.41 -3.27 10.18
C ILE A 338 -5.78 -3.12 11.66
N ASP A 339 -6.46 -4.09 12.28
CA ASP A 339 -6.65 -4.12 13.73
C ASP A 339 -5.31 -4.14 14.49
N PHE A 340 -4.30 -4.83 13.95
CA PHE A 340 -2.93 -4.81 14.48
C PHE A 340 -2.26 -3.45 14.25
N TYR A 341 -2.19 -3.04 12.98
CA TYR A 341 -1.49 -1.82 12.54
C TYR A 341 -2.07 -0.52 13.12
N SER A 342 -3.37 -0.47 13.36
CA SER A 342 -4.08 0.71 13.85
C SER A 342 -4.77 0.44 15.18
N GLY A 343 -4.06 -0.16 16.13
CA GLY A 343 -4.51 -0.23 17.51
C GLY A 343 -3.77 -1.21 18.41
N GLU A 344 -3.55 -2.46 17.98
CA GLU A 344 -2.98 -3.49 18.87
C GLU A 344 -1.52 -3.21 19.24
N TRP A 345 -0.71 -2.80 18.25
CA TRP A 345 0.68 -2.50 18.50
C TRP A 345 0.88 -1.05 18.96
N ASP A 346 1.50 -0.90 20.12
CA ASP A 346 1.87 0.39 20.71
C ASP A 346 3.25 0.29 21.36
N ALA A 347 4.17 1.12 20.88
CA ALA A 347 5.52 1.23 21.38
C ALA A 347 5.85 2.63 21.93
N ARG A 348 4.87 3.52 22.12
CA ARG A 348 5.10 4.90 22.57
C ARG A 348 5.92 4.98 23.86
N ASP A 349 5.75 4.05 24.79
CA ASP A 349 6.47 4.07 26.08
C ASP A 349 7.78 3.27 26.08
N ARG A 350 8.16 2.68 24.95
CA ARG A 350 9.26 1.71 24.89
C ARG A 350 10.12 1.77 23.65
N VAL A 351 9.75 2.50 22.60
CA VAL A 351 10.54 2.56 21.35
C VAL A 351 11.96 3.09 21.59
N HIS A 352 12.12 4.02 22.53
CA HIS A 352 13.42 4.58 22.92
C HIS A 352 14.40 3.56 23.52
N ARG A 353 13.92 2.35 23.86
CA ARG A 353 14.74 1.25 24.38
C ARG A 353 15.40 0.41 23.29
N ILE A 354 15.09 0.66 22.01
CA ILE A 354 15.77 0.02 20.89
C ILE A 354 17.25 0.38 20.94
N ASP A 355 18.10 -0.64 21.06
CA ASP A 355 19.55 -0.51 21.08
C ASP A 355 20.13 -0.84 19.70
N ILE A 356 20.43 0.20 18.93
CA ILE A 356 20.95 0.05 17.58
C ILE A 356 22.39 -0.50 17.52
N ALA A 357 23.11 -0.51 18.65
CA ALA A 357 24.44 -1.12 18.71
C ALA A 357 24.35 -2.65 18.71
N ARG A 358 23.23 -3.21 19.21
CA ARG A 358 22.93 -4.64 19.11
C ARG A 358 22.39 -5.03 17.74
N CYS A 359 21.55 -4.18 17.15
CA CYS A 359 20.99 -4.40 15.82
C CYS A 359 20.78 -3.07 15.08
N PRO A 360 21.52 -2.79 13.99
CA PRO A 360 21.34 -1.57 13.22
C PRO A 360 19.90 -1.41 12.70
N LEU A 361 19.31 -0.23 12.90
CA LEU A 361 17.96 0.11 12.46
C LEU A 361 17.98 1.24 11.43
N PHE A 362 17.27 1.02 10.33
CA PHE A 362 17.02 1.99 9.27
C PHE A 362 15.51 2.14 9.08
N MET A 363 15.03 3.36 9.19
CA MET A 363 13.63 3.71 8.97
C MET A 363 13.50 4.47 7.64
N LEU A 364 12.59 4.02 6.78
CA LEU A 364 12.34 4.61 5.47
C LEU A 364 10.85 4.90 5.31
N THR A 365 10.48 6.05 4.77
CA THR A 365 9.05 6.38 4.58
C THR A 365 8.82 7.11 3.27
N GLY A 366 7.84 6.69 2.50
CA GLY A 366 7.44 7.33 1.25
C GLY A 366 6.99 8.77 1.46
N GLU A 367 7.41 9.68 0.57
CA GLU A 367 6.93 11.07 0.56
C GLU A 367 5.40 11.17 0.45
N TYR A 368 4.79 10.25 -0.29
CA TYR A 368 3.36 10.24 -0.59
C TYR A 368 2.54 9.42 0.40
N ASP A 369 3.17 8.73 1.37
CA ASP A 369 2.41 7.97 2.36
C ASP A 369 1.59 8.90 3.27
N TYR A 370 0.27 8.80 3.17
CA TYR A 370 -0.66 9.47 4.07
C TYR A 370 -1.25 8.55 5.15
N SER A 371 -0.87 7.28 5.19
CA SER A 371 -1.18 6.35 6.28
C SER A 371 -0.19 6.55 7.42
N CYS A 372 1.09 6.19 7.22
CA CYS A 372 2.19 6.48 8.13
C CYS A 372 3.04 7.60 7.54
N THR A 373 2.60 8.85 7.69
CA THR A 373 3.31 10.01 7.13
C THR A 373 4.79 10.03 7.51
N ALA A 374 5.65 10.51 6.62
CA ALA A 374 7.08 10.70 6.87
C ALA A 374 7.36 11.42 8.19
N GLU A 375 6.50 12.36 8.58
CA GLU A 375 6.58 13.07 9.85
C GLU A 375 6.40 12.15 11.09
N HIS A 376 5.50 11.15 11.03
CA HIS A 376 5.32 10.16 12.11
C HIS A 376 6.55 9.27 12.27
N SER A 377 7.08 8.76 11.15
CA SER A 377 8.28 7.93 11.16
C SER A 377 9.51 8.71 11.61
N ALA A 378 9.67 9.96 11.17
CA ALA A 378 10.75 10.83 11.60
C ALA A 378 10.68 11.12 13.10
N ALA A 379 9.48 11.41 13.63
CA ALA A 379 9.28 11.61 15.06
C ALA A 379 9.64 10.36 15.88
N THR A 380 9.24 9.18 15.40
CA THR A 380 9.60 7.89 16.02
C THR A 380 11.12 7.67 16.00
N ALA A 381 11.77 7.87 14.85
CA ALA A 381 13.21 7.71 14.72
C ALA A 381 13.99 8.65 15.66
N ALA A 382 13.52 9.89 15.85
CA ALA A 382 14.14 10.84 16.77
C ALA A 382 14.09 10.39 18.24
N ARG A 383 13.16 9.50 18.61
CA ARG A 383 13.05 8.93 19.95
C ARG A 383 13.95 7.71 20.15
N ILE A 384 14.53 7.15 19.09
CA ILE A 384 15.43 6.00 19.14
C ILE A 384 16.88 6.48 19.01
N PRO A 385 17.71 6.38 20.07
CA PRO A 385 19.09 6.87 20.02
C PRO A 385 19.88 6.28 18.84
N GLY A 386 20.30 7.17 17.93
CA GLY A 386 21.13 6.83 16.77
C GLY A 386 20.41 6.16 15.58
N ALA A 387 19.09 5.95 15.65
CA ALA A 387 18.32 5.45 14.51
C ALA A 387 18.48 6.36 13.29
N ARG A 388 18.42 5.75 12.10
CA ARG A 388 18.55 6.45 10.83
C ARG A 388 17.19 6.54 10.18
N PHE A 389 16.81 7.74 9.76
CA PHE A 389 15.59 7.99 9.02
C PHE A 389 15.91 8.59 7.65
N ALA A 390 15.20 8.14 6.61
CA ALA A 390 15.19 8.80 5.33
C ALA A 390 13.78 8.78 4.72
N MET A 391 13.33 9.94 4.26
CA MET A 391 12.15 10.02 3.40
C MET A 391 12.53 9.59 1.97
N MET A 392 11.63 8.91 1.27
CA MET A 392 11.81 8.43 -0.10
C MET A 392 10.94 9.26 -1.07
N PRO A 393 11.52 10.24 -1.79
CA PRO A 393 10.78 11.07 -2.74
C PRO A 393 10.11 10.23 -3.83
N GLY A 394 8.87 10.57 -4.17
CA GLY A 394 8.11 9.87 -5.22
C GLY A 394 7.65 8.44 -4.87
N ILE A 395 7.83 7.98 -3.62
CA ILE A 395 7.29 6.69 -3.14
C ILE A 395 6.09 6.94 -2.21
N GLY A 396 5.10 6.05 -2.25
CA GLY A 396 3.92 6.03 -1.38
C GLY A 396 4.05 4.97 -0.27
N HIS A 397 2.94 4.30 0.06
CA HIS A 397 2.89 3.37 1.19
C HIS A 397 3.46 1.96 0.93
N PHE A 398 3.82 1.60 -0.31
CA PHE A 398 4.23 0.21 -0.64
C PHE A 398 5.58 0.16 -1.36
N PRO A 399 6.68 0.62 -0.73
CA PRO A 399 7.92 0.95 -1.43
C PRO A 399 8.45 -0.15 -2.36
N PHE A 400 8.53 -1.38 -1.85
CA PHE A 400 9.07 -2.53 -2.57
C PHE A 400 8.14 -3.09 -3.66
N ALA A 401 6.84 -2.77 -3.62
CA ALA A 401 5.85 -3.30 -4.55
C ALA A 401 5.42 -2.26 -5.60
N GLU A 402 5.27 -1.00 -5.21
CA GLU A 402 4.76 0.05 -6.09
C GLU A 402 5.84 0.65 -6.99
N ASN A 403 7.08 0.75 -6.52
CA ASN A 403 8.20 1.24 -7.33
C ASN A 403 9.53 0.56 -6.93
N PRO A 404 9.67 -0.75 -7.22
CA PRO A 404 10.84 -1.53 -6.81
C PRO A 404 12.19 -0.96 -7.28
N PRO A 405 12.35 -0.45 -8.52
CA PRO A 405 13.61 0.15 -8.95
C PRO A 405 14.00 1.37 -8.11
N LEU A 406 13.05 2.29 -7.84
CA LEU A 406 13.31 3.48 -7.02
C LEU A 406 13.58 3.11 -5.57
N PHE A 407 12.83 2.15 -5.01
CA PHE A 407 13.07 1.65 -3.68
C PHE A 407 14.46 0.99 -3.55
N ALA A 408 14.92 0.26 -4.56
CA ALA A 408 16.24 -0.36 -4.57
C ALA A 408 17.37 0.67 -4.44
N GLU A 409 17.22 1.89 -4.96
CA GLU A 409 18.20 2.98 -4.78
C GLU A 409 18.37 3.39 -3.31
N HIS A 410 17.30 3.25 -2.50
CA HIS A 410 17.35 3.50 -1.06
C HIS A 410 17.83 2.27 -0.27
N LEU A 411 17.48 1.07 -0.72
CA LEU A 411 17.81 -0.18 -0.03
C LEU A 411 19.27 -0.61 -0.23
N LEU A 412 19.80 -0.49 -1.44
CA LEU A 412 21.15 -0.99 -1.78
C LEU A 412 22.26 -0.41 -0.89
N PRO A 413 22.33 0.91 -0.61
CA PRO A 413 23.34 1.47 0.29
C PRO A 413 23.26 0.90 1.72
N ILE A 414 22.04 0.57 2.19
CA ILE A 414 21.82 -0.04 3.51
C ILE A 414 22.34 -1.48 3.51
N LEU A 415 21.97 -2.25 2.48
CA LEU A 415 22.41 -3.63 2.33
C LEU A 415 23.94 -3.71 2.19
N ASP A 416 24.58 -2.85 1.41
CA ASP A 416 26.03 -2.84 1.28
C ASP A 416 26.72 -2.58 2.61
N ARG A 417 26.21 -1.63 3.40
CA ARG A 417 26.71 -1.38 4.76
C ARG A 417 26.57 -2.60 5.67
N LEU A 418 25.41 -3.25 5.67
CA LEU A 418 25.10 -4.42 6.49
C LEU A 418 25.85 -5.69 6.07
N ARG A 419 26.29 -5.76 4.81
CA ARG A 419 27.14 -6.84 4.30
C ARG A 419 28.58 -6.72 4.78
N THR A 420 29.09 -5.49 4.90
CA THR A 420 30.49 -5.21 5.27
C THR A 420 30.74 -5.06 6.77
N GLY A 421 29.69 -4.77 7.54
CA GLY A 421 29.73 -4.71 9.02
C GLY A 421 29.33 -6.04 9.64
#